data_AF-A0A6M2BU30-F1
#
_entry.id   AF-A0A6M2BU30-F1
#
_cell.length_a   1.000
_cell.length_b   1.000
_cell.length_c   1.000
_cell.angle_alpha   90.00
_cell.angle_beta   90.00
_cell.angle_gamma   90.00
#
_symmetry.space_group_name_H-M   'P 1'
#
loop_
_entity.id
_entity.type
_entity.pdbx_description
1 polymer ?
#
loop_
_entity_poly.entity_id
_entity_poly.type
_entity_poly.pdbx_seq_one_letter_code
_entity_poly.pdbx_strand_id
1 'polypeptide(L)'
;MADTRSAELQAAEQARLIHDQYDTRKRLVHSYGGLDVYRLAEDLDLPVRFTKLKGLLGFYMNEPIPGIGVTTERPPAVQRFTCAHELGHHSLGHETVLDVEANIAFGRGAPAANDIKEYQANVFASHLLMPKWLLHDRAKDLLKAGLRIPDPLAVYQLALRLGTSYQATVNTLFWRNLITRTHRANLFAIQPKEIKQNILIDVALAGDWHRDVWLLTPHDDGGEVQARSADLIVMRVPELAASGYVNDFRVSDSAKVLLTRTEAPSGAAEHIGGALEYTAIANLELAGKSAMTVRQRRPWEPAENASVAMSLNVDVAAKIAGGMSHDARVARMKEASAL
;
A
#
# COMPACT_ATOMS: atom_id res chain seq x y z
N MET A 1 3.50 33.58 2.26
CA MET A 1 4.23 32.87 1.18
C MET A 1 5.64 32.45 1.59
N ALA A 2 6.47 33.32 2.18
CA ALA A 2 7.79 32.92 2.69
C ALA A 2 7.71 31.84 3.80
N ASP A 3 6.75 32.00 4.71
CA ASP A 3 6.52 31.13 5.88
C ASP A 3 6.09 29.69 5.50
N THR A 4 5.18 29.57 4.54
CA THR A 4 4.65 28.26 4.08
C THR A 4 5.71 27.43 3.35
N ARG A 5 6.57 28.07 2.55
CA ARG A 5 7.66 27.37 1.83
C ARG A 5 8.76 26.91 2.78
N SER A 6 9.14 27.72 3.78
CA SER A 6 10.06 27.29 4.82
C SER A 6 9.50 26.13 5.63
N ALA A 7 8.21 26.20 5.97
CA ALA A 7 7.50 25.15 6.67
C ALA A 7 7.52 23.81 5.90
N GLU A 8 7.25 23.82 4.59
CA GLU A 8 7.38 22.63 3.73
C GLU A 8 8.78 22.04 3.74
N LEU A 9 9.80 22.89 3.59
CA LEU A 9 11.19 22.45 3.52
C LEU A 9 11.63 21.81 4.83
N GLN A 10 11.25 22.39 5.98
CA GLN A 10 11.54 21.83 7.29
C GLN A 10 10.86 20.46 7.49
N ALA A 11 9.57 20.36 7.17
CA ALA A 11 8.82 19.10 7.27
C ALA A 11 9.39 18.00 6.34
N ALA A 12 9.71 18.37 5.11
CA ALA A 12 10.32 17.47 4.14
C ALA A 12 11.72 16.99 4.55
N GLU A 13 12.53 17.89 5.11
CA GLU A 13 13.86 17.56 5.62
C GLU A 13 13.78 16.64 6.84
N GLN A 14 12.86 16.90 7.77
CA GLN A 14 12.73 16.06 8.96
C GLN A 14 12.29 14.63 8.61
N ALA A 15 11.36 14.47 7.66
CA ALA A 15 11.00 13.15 7.14
C ALA A 15 12.20 12.44 6.48
N ARG A 16 13.06 13.19 5.76
CA ARG A 16 14.28 12.66 5.14
C ARG A 16 15.28 12.18 6.21
N LEU A 17 15.49 12.96 7.26
CA LEU A 17 16.39 12.61 8.36
C LEU A 17 15.96 11.33 9.06
N ILE A 18 14.66 11.12 9.28
CA ILE A 18 14.13 9.87 9.85
C ILE A 18 14.37 8.69 8.92
N HIS A 19 14.17 8.85 7.60
CA HIS A 19 14.46 7.77 6.65
C HIS A 19 15.93 7.34 6.69
N ASP A 20 16.84 8.30 6.83
CA ASP A 20 18.29 8.06 6.90
C ASP A 20 18.68 7.42 8.25
N GLN A 21 18.21 7.99 9.37
CA GLN A 21 18.51 7.51 10.73
C GLN A 21 18.08 6.07 10.95
N TYR A 22 16.91 5.68 10.42
CA TYR A 22 16.34 4.34 10.59
C TYR A 22 16.60 3.40 9.40
N ASP A 23 17.36 3.85 8.40
CA ASP A 23 17.73 3.09 7.21
C ASP A 23 16.54 2.38 6.53
N THR A 24 15.40 3.08 6.54
CA THR A 24 14.11 2.56 6.08
C THR A 24 14.14 2.16 4.61
N ARG A 25 15.02 2.78 3.82
CA ARG A 25 15.18 2.48 2.39
C ARG A 25 15.56 1.03 2.17
N LYS A 26 16.50 0.47 2.96
CA LYS A 26 16.90 -0.95 2.83
C LYS A 26 15.76 -1.89 3.16
N ARG A 27 14.91 -1.54 4.13
CA ARG A 27 13.73 -2.34 4.54
C ARG A 27 12.63 -2.34 3.47
N LEU A 28 12.51 -1.26 2.69
CA LEU A 28 11.42 -1.04 1.75
C LEU A 28 11.70 -1.46 0.30
N VAL A 29 12.93 -1.87 -0.04
CA VAL A 29 13.29 -2.26 -1.42
C VAL A 29 12.36 -3.37 -1.95
N HIS A 30 12.16 -4.42 -1.15
CA HIS A 30 11.38 -5.61 -1.52
C HIS A 30 10.00 -5.67 -0.85
N SER A 31 9.66 -4.70 0.00
CA SER A 31 8.38 -4.67 0.71
C SER A 31 7.38 -3.79 -0.05
N TYR A 32 6.25 -4.38 -0.43
CA TYR A 32 5.09 -3.72 -1.00
C TYR A 32 4.04 -3.53 0.09
N GLY A 33 3.48 -2.33 0.19
CA GLY A 33 2.56 -1.96 1.26
C GLY A 33 3.11 -0.89 2.20
N GLY A 34 4.26 -0.30 1.87
CA GLY A 34 4.75 0.94 2.48
C GLY A 34 5.48 0.78 3.81
N LEU A 35 5.90 1.92 4.35
CA LEU A 35 6.57 2.03 5.65
C LEU A 35 5.65 1.58 6.79
N ASP A 36 6.16 0.72 7.66
CA ASP A 36 5.53 0.44 8.95
C ASP A 36 5.75 1.61 9.90
N VAL A 37 4.88 2.61 9.77
CA VAL A 37 4.93 3.84 10.58
C VAL A 37 4.68 3.58 12.07
N TYR A 38 3.96 2.52 12.41
CA TYR A 38 3.68 2.20 13.81
C TYR A 38 4.94 1.70 14.50
N ARG A 39 5.64 0.77 13.85
CA ARG A 39 6.95 0.31 14.30
C ARG A 39 7.96 1.46 14.33
N LEU A 40 7.94 2.34 13.34
CA LEU A 40 8.84 3.49 13.33
C LEU A 40 8.58 4.45 14.51
N ALA A 41 7.31 4.68 14.87
CA ALA A 41 6.98 5.46 16.05
C ALA A 41 7.47 4.78 17.34
N GLU A 42 7.30 3.47 17.46
CA GLU A 42 7.85 2.71 18.59
C GLU A 42 9.39 2.75 18.64
N ASP A 43 10.06 2.64 17.48
CA ASP A 43 11.52 2.81 17.33
C ASP A 43 11.99 4.24 17.72
N LEU A 44 11.06 5.20 17.87
CA LEU A 44 11.25 6.58 18.34
C LEU A 44 10.75 6.80 19.78
N ASP A 45 10.53 5.72 20.54
CA ASP A 45 9.99 5.73 21.91
C ASP A 45 8.60 6.40 22.02
N LEU A 46 7.82 6.40 20.92
CA LEU A 46 6.45 6.88 20.88
C LEU A 46 5.46 5.70 20.87
N PRO A 47 4.87 5.34 22.02
CA PRO A 47 3.89 4.28 22.06
C PRO A 47 2.65 4.65 21.22
N VAL A 48 2.28 3.73 20.32
CA VAL A 48 1.07 3.84 19.50
C VAL A 48 -0.06 3.02 20.11
N ARG A 49 -1.21 3.62 20.34
CA ARG A 49 -2.42 2.95 20.83
C ARG A 49 -3.57 3.08 19.86
N PHE A 50 -4.18 1.94 19.54
CA PHE A 50 -5.38 1.90 18.71
C PHE A 50 -6.62 1.90 19.60
N THR A 51 -7.54 2.84 19.38
CA THR A 51 -8.79 2.90 20.16
C THR A 51 -9.96 3.33 19.28
N LYS A 52 -11.18 3.06 19.72
CA LYS A 52 -12.37 3.60 19.05
C LYS A 52 -12.49 5.07 19.43
N LEU A 53 -12.28 5.96 18.47
CA LEU A 53 -12.42 7.40 18.65
C LEU A 53 -13.66 7.89 17.91
N LYS A 54 -14.63 8.44 18.65
CA LYS A 54 -15.81 9.05 18.05
C LYS A 54 -15.47 10.49 17.65
N GLY A 55 -15.50 10.78 16.35
CA GLY A 55 -15.28 12.12 15.81
C GLY A 55 -13.81 12.57 15.72
N LEU A 56 -12.84 11.71 16.07
CA LEU A 56 -11.40 11.99 15.94
C LEU A 56 -10.74 10.87 15.12
N LEU A 57 -9.76 11.22 14.29
CA LEU A 57 -8.99 10.24 13.53
C LEU A 57 -7.78 9.72 14.32
N GLY A 58 -7.17 10.59 15.12
CA GLY A 58 -6.08 10.28 16.02
C GLY A 58 -5.87 11.44 16.98
N PHE A 59 -4.85 11.32 17.81
CA PHE A 59 -4.37 12.41 18.64
C PHE A 59 -2.91 12.17 19.02
N TYR A 60 -2.12 13.23 19.10
CA TYR A 60 -0.81 13.24 19.73
C TYR A 60 -0.92 13.87 21.12
N MET A 61 -0.28 13.27 22.12
CA MET A 61 -0.08 13.90 23.43
C MET A 61 1.40 14.03 23.69
N ASN A 62 1.85 15.19 24.16
CA ASN A 62 3.24 15.42 24.55
C ASN A 62 3.48 15.22 26.06
N GLU A 63 2.42 15.24 26.88
CA GLU A 63 2.50 15.16 28.34
C GLU A 63 1.40 14.22 28.91
N PRO A 64 1.63 13.52 30.05
CA PRO A 64 2.89 13.45 30.81
C PRO A 64 3.94 12.52 30.19
N ILE A 65 3.54 11.66 29.25
CA ILE A 65 4.43 10.81 28.45
C ILE A 65 3.98 10.95 26.99
N PRO A 66 4.89 11.28 26.05
CA PRO A 66 4.55 11.37 24.64
C PRO A 66 3.91 10.08 24.10
N GLY A 67 2.88 10.21 23.26
CA GLY A 67 2.22 9.04 22.68
C GLY A 67 1.24 9.38 21.57
N ILE A 68 0.94 8.38 20.74
CA ILE A 68 0.08 8.50 19.56
C ILE A 68 -1.17 7.64 19.75
N GLY A 69 -2.34 8.26 19.61
CA GLY A 69 -3.63 7.58 19.50
C GLY A 69 -4.09 7.50 18.05
N VAL A 70 -4.54 6.33 17.59
CA VAL A 70 -5.08 6.15 16.23
C VAL A 70 -6.45 5.47 16.30
N THR A 71 -7.41 5.95 15.52
CA THR A 71 -8.75 5.36 15.49
C THR A 71 -8.76 3.99 14.82
N THR A 72 -9.45 3.01 15.41
CA THR A 72 -9.70 1.71 14.75
C THR A 72 -10.82 1.77 13.70
N GLU A 73 -11.56 2.88 13.61
CA GLU A 73 -12.80 2.98 12.82
C GLU A 73 -12.57 3.41 11.36
N ARG A 74 -11.31 3.56 10.95
CA ARG A 74 -10.91 3.98 9.61
C ARG A 74 -10.07 2.93 8.89
N PRO A 75 -10.04 2.92 7.55
CA PRO A 75 -9.18 2.02 6.79
C PRO A 75 -7.69 2.21 7.13
N PRO A 76 -6.86 1.17 7.06
CA PRO A 76 -5.47 1.24 7.50
C PRO A 76 -4.61 2.27 6.78
N ALA A 77 -4.88 2.60 5.51
CA ALA A 77 -4.19 3.70 4.84
C ALA A 77 -4.42 5.05 5.53
N VAL A 78 -5.63 5.29 6.06
CA VAL A 78 -5.95 6.50 6.85
C VAL A 78 -5.27 6.44 8.21
N GLN A 79 -5.33 5.29 8.88
CA GLN A 79 -4.66 5.09 10.18
C GLN A 79 -3.14 5.32 10.09
N ARG A 80 -2.50 4.85 9.01
CA ARG A 80 -1.08 5.07 8.74
C ARG A 80 -0.77 6.54 8.51
N PHE A 81 -1.59 7.23 7.73
CA PHE A 81 -1.43 8.67 7.50
C PHE A 81 -1.60 9.45 8.80
N THR A 82 -2.61 9.14 9.61
CA THR A 82 -2.81 9.74 10.93
C THR A 82 -1.60 9.50 11.82
N CYS A 83 -1.11 8.26 11.94
CA CYS A 83 0.09 7.99 12.73
C CYS A 83 1.32 8.75 12.23
N ALA A 84 1.50 8.87 10.91
CA ALA A 84 2.59 9.64 10.32
C ALA A 84 2.44 11.15 10.58
N HIS A 85 1.20 11.64 10.62
CA HIS A 85 0.87 13.03 10.93
C HIS A 85 1.19 13.34 12.40
N GLU A 86 0.72 12.52 13.34
CA GLU A 86 1.04 12.66 14.76
C GLU A 86 2.56 12.54 15.02
N LEU A 87 3.24 11.64 14.32
CA LEU A 87 4.70 11.54 14.36
C LEU A 87 5.37 12.81 13.83
N GLY A 88 4.75 13.50 12.88
CA GLY A 88 5.19 14.81 12.39
C GLY A 88 5.10 15.89 13.47
N HIS A 89 4.01 15.93 14.24
CA HIS A 89 3.89 16.84 15.38
C HIS A 89 5.02 16.62 16.39
N HIS A 90 5.28 15.35 16.75
CA HIS A 90 6.38 15.03 17.65
C HIS A 90 7.74 15.46 17.07
N SER A 91 8.04 15.02 15.84
CA SER A 91 9.35 15.19 15.21
C SER A 91 9.70 16.65 14.93
N LEU A 92 8.69 17.52 14.81
CA LEU A 92 8.84 18.96 14.56
C LEU A 92 8.69 19.79 15.85
N GLY A 93 8.50 19.16 17.01
CA GLY A 93 8.37 19.85 18.30
C GLY A 93 7.09 20.68 18.42
N HIS A 94 6.01 20.26 17.77
CA HIS A 94 4.71 20.91 17.93
C HIS A 94 4.13 20.58 19.32
N GLU A 95 3.40 21.54 19.89
CA GLU A 95 2.62 21.34 21.12
C GLU A 95 1.46 20.36 20.89
N THR A 96 0.95 19.76 21.97
CA THR A 96 -0.22 18.85 21.95
C THR A 96 -1.42 19.51 21.25
N VAL A 97 -1.87 18.94 20.13
CA VAL A 97 -3.12 19.32 19.45
C VAL A 97 -4.09 18.14 19.54
N LEU A 98 -5.24 18.35 20.17
CA LEU A 98 -6.35 17.39 20.14
C LEU A 98 -7.14 17.65 18.86
N ASP A 99 -6.79 16.93 17.80
CA ASP A 99 -7.30 17.22 16.45
C ASP A 99 -8.79 16.87 16.29
N VAL A 100 -9.64 17.89 16.17
CA VAL A 100 -11.05 17.76 15.77
C VAL A 100 -11.08 17.82 14.24
N GLU A 101 -11.14 16.62 13.64
CA GLU A 101 -11.16 16.38 12.20
C GLU A 101 -9.96 16.97 11.43
N ALA A 102 -8.94 16.14 11.20
CA ALA A 102 -7.87 16.41 10.23
C ALA A 102 -8.46 16.96 8.92
N ASN A 103 -8.43 18.28 8.80
CA ASN A 103 -9.01 18.99 7.68
C ASN A 103 -8.07 18.78 6.49
N ILE A 104 -8.42 17.82 5.62
CA ILE A 104 -7.78 17.58 4.30
C ILE A 104 -8.15 18.72 3.31
N ALA A 105 -8.43 19.92 3.80
CA ALA A 105 -8.89 21.05 3.01
C ALA A 105 -7.77 22.08 2.82
N PHE A 106 -7.11 22.03 1.66
CA PHE A 106 -6.23 23.10 1.18
C PHE A 106 -7.06 24.35 0.81
N GLY A 107 -7.35 25.19 1.81
CA GLY A 107 -8.11 26.44 1.68
C GLY A 107 -7.23 27.69 1.65
N ARG A 108 -7.60 28.66 0.81
CA ARG A 108 -6.87 29.91 0.52
C ARG A 108 -7.12 30.97 1.59
N GLY A 109 -6.07 31.35 2.31
CA GLY A 109 -5.99 32.47 3.26
C GLY A 109 -4.57 32.55 3.82
N ALA A 110 -4.19 33.64 4.52
CA ALA A 110 -2.96 33.62 5.31
C ALA A 110 -3.19 32.65 6.49
N PRO A 111 -2.44 31.53 6.57
CA PRO A 111 -2.70 30.51 7.58
C PRO A 111 -2.36 31.06 8.97
N ALA A 112 -3.21 30.78 9.97
CA ALA A 112 -2.86 31.00 11.37
C ALA A 112 -1.66 30.12 11.76
N ALA A 113 -0.99 30.41 12.89
CA ALA A 113 0.15 29.61 13.34
C ALA A 113 -0.20 28.11 13.53
N ASN A 114 -1.43 27.80 13.96
CA ASN A 114 -1.93 26.42 14.02
C ASN A 114 -2.10 25.82 12.63
N ASP A 115 -2.62 26.56 11.65
CA ASP A 115 -2.75 26.10 10.27
C ASP A 115 -1.39 25.76 9.64
N ILE A 116 -0.31 26.47 10.04
CA ILE A 116 1.06 26.17 9.59
C ILE A 116 1.58 24.86 10.21
N LYS A 117 1.38 24.64 11.51
CA LYS A 117 1.80 23.40 12.20
C LYS A 117 1.07 22.18 11.61
N GLU A 118 -0.23 22.27 11.42
CA GLU A 118 -1.05 21.23 10.78
C GLU A 118 -0.60 20.97 9.34
N TYR A 119 -0.29 22.03 8.60
CA TYR A 119 0.26 21.92 7.27
C TYR A 119 1.62 21.21 7.25
N GLN A 120 2.51 21.55 8.19
CA GLN A 120 3.80 20.90 8.33
C GLN A 120 3.67 19.41 8.65
N ALA A 121 2.79 19.04 9.58
CA ALA A 121 2.54 17.65 9.93
C ALA A 121 2.00 16.85 8.71
N ASN A 122 1.10 17.43 7.93
CA ASN A 122 0.60 16.83 6.69
C ASN A 122 1.69 16.67 5.61
N VAL A 123 2.56 17.67 5.45
CA VAL A 123 3.70 17.60 4.51
C VAL A 123 4.70 16.54 4.97
N PHE A 124 5.01 16.51 6.27
CA PHE A 124 5.88 15.51 6.88
C PHE A 124 5.33 14.10 6.62
N ALA A 125 4.06 13.84 6.96
CA ALA A 125 3.41 12.54 6.76
C ALA A 125 3.47 12.09 5.29
N SER A 126 3.19 13.02 4.37
CA SER A 126 3.26 12.75 2.94
C SER A 126 4.69 12.42 2.47
N HIS A 127 5.69 13.12 2.99
CA HIS A 127 7.10 12.88 2.66
C HIS A 127 7.64 11.59 3.29
N LEU A 128 7.18 11.22 4.48
CA LEU A 128 7.57 10.00 5.19
C LEU A 128 6.96 8.75 4.54
N LEU A 129 5.67 8.82 4.15
CA LEU A 129 4.98 7.67 3.55
C LEU A 129 5.25 7.54 2.04
N MET A 130 5.48 8.66 1.34
CA MET A 130 5.72 8.70 -0.10
C MET A 130 7.00 9.50 -0.43
N PRO A 131 8.17 9.05 0.05
CA PRO A 131 9.42 9.71 -0.28
C PRO A 131 9.72 9.57 -1.77
N LYS A 132 10.42 10.56 -2.34
CA LYS A 132 10.67 10.63 -3.80
C LYS A 132 11.33 9.37 -4.36
N TRP A 133 12.28 8.79 -3.62
CA TRP A 133 12.99 7.58 -4.05
C TRP A 133 12.05 6.38 -4.14
N LEU A 134 11.15 6.19 -3.17
CA LEU A 134 10.21 5.07 -3.15
C LEU A 134 9.16 5.23 -4.25
N LEU A 135 8.62 6.45 -4.40
CA LEU A 135 7.67 6.78 -5.47
C LEU A 135 8.26 6.46 -6.84
N HIS A 136 9.51 6.87 -7.08
CA HIS A 136 10.22 6.60 -8.32
C HIS A 136 10.45 5.10 -8.54
N ASP A 137 10.93 4.38 -7.53
CA ASP A 137 11.22 2.94 -7.64
C ASP A 137 9.94 2.15 -7.93
N ARG A 138 8.83 2.41 -7.21
CA ARG A 138 7.55 1.75 -7.44
C ARG A 138 6.92 2.14 -8.79
N ALA A 139 7.02 3.39 -9.22
CA ALA A 139 6.56 3.81 -10.54
C ALA A 139 7.37 3.15 -11.67
N LYS A 140 8.67 2.96 -11.47
CA LYS A 140 9.54 2.24 -12.42
C LYS A 140 9.16 0.76 -12.52
N ASP A 141 8.86 0.11 -11.40
CA ASP A 141 8.42 -1.29 -11.39
C ASP A 141 7.08 -1.47 -12.13
N LEU A 142 6.11 -0.57 -11.90
CA LEU A 142 4.84 -0.55 -12.63
C LEU A 142 5.03 -0.30 -14.13
N LEU A 143 5.94 0.60 -14.50
CA LEU A 143 6.24 0.89 -15.90
C LEU A 143 6.77 -0.34 -16.64
N LYS A 144 7.62 -1.15 -15.99
CA LYS A 144 8.10 -2.43 -16.57
C LYS A 144 6.93 -3.39 -16.82
N ALA A 145 5.97 -3.42 -15.89
CA ALA A 145 4.72 -4.17 -16.02
C ALA A 145 3.70 -3.55 -17.00
N GLY A 146 4.08 -2.53 -17.78
CA GLY A 146 3.21 -1.88 -18.76
C GLY A 146 2.22 -0.87 -18.18
N LEU A 147 2.24 -0.64 -16.86
CA LEU A 147 1.34 0.29 -16.18
C LEU A 147 1.98 1.68 -16.08
N ARG A 148 1.35 2.69 -16.69
CA ARG A 148 1.94 4.03 -16.83
C ARG A 148 1.08 5.09 -16.12
N ILE A 149 1.68 5.89 -15.25
CA ILE A 149 1.02 7.08 -14.69
C ILE A 149 0.75 8.07 -15.86
N PRO A 150 -0.45 8.67 -15.98
CA PRO A 150 -1.52 8.79 -14.99
C PRO A 150 -2.68 7.79 -15.18
N ASP A 151 -2.45 6.61 -15.76
CA ASP A 151 -3.49 5.58 -15.88
C ASP A 151 -4.10 5.24 -14.48
N PRO A 152 -5.43 5.15 -14.33
CA PRO A 152 -6.08 4.90 -13.04
C PRO A 152 -5.64 3.59 -12.38
N LEU A 153 -5.46 2.51 -13.16
CA LEU A 153 -4.98 1.23 -12.65
C LEU A 153 -3.53 1.37 -12.15
N ALA A 154 -2.68 2.07 -12.90
CA ALA A 154 -1.30 2.34 -12.47
C ALA A 154 -1.25 3.14 -11.15
N VAL A 155 -2.05 4.19 -11.03
CA VAL A 155 -2.10 5.03 -9.80
C VAL A 155 -2.67 4.25 -8.61
N TYR A 156 -3.66 3.40 -8.83
CA TYR A 156 -4.21 2.52 -7.80
C TYR A 156 -3.18 1.48 -7.33
N GLN A 157 -2.49 0.80 -8.24
CA GLN A 157 -1.43 -0.17 -7.90
C GLN A 157 -0.22 0.49 -7.23
N LEU A 158 0.07 1.75 -7.57
CA LEU A 158 1.07 2.56 -6.89
C LEU A 158 0.69 2.85 -5.44
N ALA A 159 -0.56 3.24 -5.20
CA ALA A 159 -1.08 3.52 -3.85
C ALA A 159 -0.94 2.29 -2.93
N LEU A 160 -1.30 1.10 -3.43
CA LEU A 160 -1.12 -0.16 -2.68
C LEU A 160 0.34 -0.43 -2.33
N ARG A 161 1.25 -0.32 -3.32
CA ARG A 161 2.69 -0.55 -3.10
C ARG A 161 3.32 0.46 -2.13
N LEU A 162 2.80 1.68 -2.08
CA LEU A 162 3.20 2.72 -1.12
C LEU A 162 2.49 2.60 0.24
N GLY A 163 1.45 1.78 0.34
CA GLY A 163 0.66 1.65 1.56
C GLY A 163 -0.23 2.86 1.89
N THR A 164 -0.58 3.66 0.88
CA THR A 164 -1.35 4.91 1.01
C THR A 164 -2.72 4.80 0.33
N SER A 165 -3.59 5.80 0.54
CA SER A 165 -4.87 5.84 -0.16
C SER A 165 -4.70 6.28 -1.61
N TYR A 166 -5.63 5.84 -2.46
CA TYR A 166 -5.69 6.28 -3.86
C TYR A 166 -5.71 7.81 -3.97
N GLN A 167 -6.55 8.48 -3.17
CA GLN A 167 -6.67 9.94 -3.18
C GLN A 167 -5.40 10.66 -2.69
N ALA A 168 -4.75 10.16 -1.64
CA ALA A 168 -3.50 10.72 -1.15
C ALA A 168 -2.36 10.58 -2.19
N THR A 169 -2.33 9.46 -2.90
CA THR A 169 -1.38 9.23 -4.00
C THR A 169 -1.64 10.20 -5.16
N VAL A 170 -2.89 10.36 -5.60
CA VAL A 170 -3.26 11.33 -6.65
C VAL A 170 -2.85 12.75 -6.27
N ASN A 171 -3.13 13.18 -5.04
CA ASN A 171 -2.71 14.49 -4.55
C ASN A 171 -1.18 14.62 -4.56
N THR A 172 -0.45 13.62 -4.06
CA THR A 172 1.01 13.64 -4.03
C THR A 172 1.62 13.73 -5.42
N LEU A 173 1.09 12.98 -6.39
CA LEU A 173 1.53 13.05 -7.79
C LEU A 173 1.31 14.46 -8.36
N PHE A 174 0.16 15.08 -8.08
CA PHE A 174 -0.14 16.44 -8.54
C PHE A 174 0.78 17.47 -7.89
N TRP A 175 0.96 17.40 -6.58
CA TRP A 175 1.79 18.31 -5.79
C TRP A 175 3.26 18.26 -6.20
N ARG A 176 3.74 17.07 -6.58
CA ARG A 176 5.10 16.87 -7.11
C ARG A 176 5.22 17.18 -8.61
N ASN A 177 4.18 17.72 -9.25
CA ASN A 177 4.12 18.03 -10.68
C ASN A 177 4.35 16.82 -11.61
N LEU A 178 4.01 15.62 -11.16
CA LEU A 178 4.09 14.39 -11.97
C LEU A 178 2.84 14.17 -12.82
N ILE A 179 1.73 14.83 -12.47
CA ILE A 179 0.48 14.81 -13.24
C ILE A 179 -0.09 16.23 -13.35
N THR A 180 -0.88 16.48 -14.39
CA THR A 180 -1.53 17.77 -14.61
C THR A 180 -2.80 17.91 -13.77
N ARG A 181 -3.33 19.14 -13.68
CA ARG A 181 -4.63 19.40 -13.03
C ARG A 181 -5.77 18.61 -13.68
N THR A 182 -5.73 18.44 -15.00
CA THR A 182 -6.72 17.64 -15.75
C THR A 182 -6.62 16.17 -15.39
N HIS A 183 -5.41 15.61 -15.34
CA HIS A 183 -5.20 14.22 -14.88
C HIS A 183 -5.74 14.00 -13.46
N ARG A 184 -5.47 14.92 -12.54
CA ARG A 184 -6.00 14.87 -11.16
C ARG A 184 -7.52 14.84 -11.12
N ALA A 185 -8.19 15.72 -11.89
CA ALA A 185 -9.65 15.75 -11.95
C ALA A 185 -10.22 14.44 -12.49
N ASN A 186 -9.65 13.91 -13.58
CA ASN A 186 -10.07 12.64 -14.17
C ASN A 186 -9.86 11.46 -13.20
N LEU A 187 -8.72 11.40 -12.52
CA LEU A 187 -8.42 10.35 -11.54
C LEU A 187 -9.40 10.37 -10.36
N PHE A 188 -9.83 11.54 -9.89
CA PHE A 188 -10.83 11.66 -8.82
C PHE A 188 -12.25 11.33 -9.26
N ALA A 189 -12.57 11.44 -10.54
CA ALA A 189 -13.87 11.04 -11.07
C ALA A 189 -14.05 9.51 -11.02
N ILE A 190 -12.95 8.75 -11.06
CA ILE A 190 -12.97 7.28 -11.07
C ILE A 190 -12.95 6.74 -9.65
N GLN A 191 -13.95 5.92 -9.31
CA GLN A 191 -14.00 5.25 -8.02
C GLN A 191 -13.07 4.03 -8.00
N PRO A 192 -12.29 3.78 -6.92
CA PRO A 192 -11.44 2.60 -6.82
C PRO A 192 -12.17 1.28 -7.04
N LYS A 193 -13.47 1.21 -6.71
CA LYS A 193 -14.32 0.03 -6.97
C LYS A 193 -14.35 -0.35 -8.46
N GLU A 194 -14.42 0.63 -9.35
CA GLU A 194 -14.45 0.40 -10.81
C GLU A 194 -13.11 -0.20 -11.28
N ILE A 195 -12.00 0.37 -10.81
CA ILE A 195 -10.65 -0.13 -11.10
C ILE A 195 -10.50 -1.58 -10.63
N LYS A 196 -10.91 -1.87 -9.38
CA LYS A 196 -10.87 -3.22 -8.80
C LYS A 196 -11.67 -4.22 -9.61
N GLN A 197 -12.89 -3.86 -10.05
CA GLN A 197 -13.73 -4.75 -10.86
C GLN A 197 -13.12 -5.01 -12.24
N ASN A 198 -12.49 -4.00 -12.85
CA ASN A 198 -11.80 -4.16 -14.14
C ASN A 198 -10.59 -5.11 -14.06
N ILE A 199 -9.94 -5.23 -12.89
CA ILE A 199 -8.86 -6.21 -12.68
C ILE A 199 -9.42 -7.63 -12.60
N LEU A 200 -10.58 -7.79 -11.94
CA LEU A 200 -11.13 -9.09 -11.55
C LEU A 200 -11.97 -9.79 -12.63
N ILE A 201 -12.40 -9.06 -13.69
CA ILE A 201 -13.20 -9.50 -14.86
C ILE A 201 -14.40 -10.42 -14.49
N ASP A 202 -14.14 -11.68 -14.14
CA ASP A 202 -15.13 -12.72 -13.83
C ASP A 202 -15.40 -12.92 -12.33
N VAL A 203 -14.56 -12.35 -11.45
CA VAL A 203 -14.76 -12.41 -10.01
C VAL A 203 -15.46 -11.15 -9.54
N ALA A 204 -16.68 -11.29 -9.02
CA ALA A 204 -17.39 -10.16 -8.43
C ALA A 204 -16.76 -9.76 -7.10
N LEU A 205 -16.63 -8.45 -6.85
CA LEU A 205 -16.41 -7.91 -5.51
C LEU A 205 -17.68 -8.16 -4.68
N ALA A 206 -17.80 -9.35 -4.08
CA ALA A 206 -19.00 -9.84 -3.40
C ALA A 206 -19.39 -9.01 -2.15
N GLY A 207 -19.97 -7.82 -2.37
CA GLY A 207 -20.50 -6.91 -1.33
C GLY A 207 -19.44 -6.11 -0.56
N ASP A 208 -18.25 -6.65 -0.38
CA ASP A 208 -17.15 -6.01 0.35
C ASP A 208 -16.14 -5.37 -0.60
N TRP A 209 -16.42 -4.11 -0.96
CA TRP A 209 -15.60 -3.30 -1.87
C TRP A 209 -14.38 -2.65 -1.18
N HIS A 210 -14.29 -2.77 0.15
CA HIS A 210 -13.20 -2.18 0.94
C HIS A 210 -11.92 -3.00 0.88
N ARG A 211 -11.98 -4.27 0.49
CA ARG A 211 -10.82 -5.12 0.20
C ARG A 211 -9.99 -4.56 -0.94
N ASP A 212 -8.68 -4.67 -0.85
CA ASP A 212 -7.78 -4.31 -1.95
C ASP A 212 -7.58 -5.47 -2.91
N VAL A 213 -7.18 -5.13 -4.13
CA VAL A 213 -6.92 -6.03 -5.24
C VAL A 213 -5.53 -5.73 -5.74
N TRP A 214 -4.60 -6.63 -5.46
CA TRP A 214 -3.20 -6.53 -5.84
C TRP A 214 -3.01 -7.15 -7.20
N LEU A 215 -2.53 -6.37 -8.17
CA LEU A 215 -2.13 -6.87 -9.47
C LEU A 215 -0.62 -7.03 -9.49
N LEU A 216 -0.18 -8.28 -9.62
CA LEU A 216 1.22 -8.68 -9.54
C LEU A 216 1.62 -9.41 -10.82
N THR A 217 2.81 -9.11 -11.31
CA THR A 217 3.37 -9.61 -12.58
C THR A 217 4.77 -10.15 -12.33
N PRO A 218 5.42 -10.88 -13.25
CA PRO A 218 6.81 -11.35 -13.06
C PRO A 218 7.82 -10.26 -12.70
N HIS A 219 7.52 -8.97 -12.91
CA HIS A 219 8.35 -7.85 -12.46
C HIS A 219 8.31 -7.60 -10.93
N ASP A 220 7.36 -8.21 -10.23
CA ASP A 220 7.22 -8.16 -8.77
C ASP A 220 7.86 -9.39 -8.09
N ASP A 221 8.49 -10.30 -8.84
CA ASP A 221 9.08 -11.54 -8.34
C ASP A 221 10.04 -11.31 -7.14
N GLY A 222 9.93 -12.18 -6.13
CA GLY A 222 10.69 -12.09 -4.89
C GLY A 222 10.21 -11.01 -3.91
N GLY A 223 9.17 -10.24 -4.25
CA GLY A 223 8.58 -9.22 -3.38
C GLY A 223 7.82 -9.79 -2.18
N GLU A 224 7.67 -8.95 -1.14
CA GLU A 224 6.84 -9.19 0.04
C GLU A 224 5.64 -8.24 0.04
N VAL A 225 4.43 -8.77 -0.09
CA VAL A 225 3.19 -7.99 -0.11
C VAL A 225 2.58 -7.93 1.28
N GLN A 226 2.43 -6.72 1.82
CA GLN A 226 1.72 -6.45 3.07
C GLN A 226 0.23 -6.21 2.78
N ALA A 227 -0.56 -7.28 2.87
CA ALA A 227 -1.98 -7.28 2.54
C ALA A 227 -2.86 -7.41 3.80
N ARG A 228 -4.17 -7.25 3.62
CA ARG A 228 -5.17 -7.47 4.68
C ARG A 228 -5.91 -8.77 4.46
N SER A 229 -6.47 -9.30 5.55
CA SER A 229 -7.50 -10.34 5.45
C SER A 229 -8.64 -9.84 4.53
N ALA A 230 -9.09 -10.73 3.65
CA ALA A 230 -10.03 -10.53 2.56
C ALA A 230 -9.54 -9.76 1.32
N ASP A 231 -8.30 -9.25 1.30
CA ASP A 231 -7.70 -8.71 0.07
C ASP A 231 -7.52 -9.83 -0.96
N LEU A 232 -7.55 -9.45 -2.24
CA LEU A 232 -7.40 -10.35 -3.38
C LEU A 232 -6.02 -10.17 -4.00
N ILE A 233 -5.33 -11.27 -4.26
CA ILE A 233 -4.08 -11.31 -5.01
C ILE A 233 -4.37 -11.81 -6.42
N VAL A 234 -4.02 -11.02 -7.42
CA VAL A 234 -4.15 -11.33 -8.84
C VAL A 234 -2.77 -11.42 -9.44
N MET A 235 -2.35 -12.62 -9.83
CA MET A 235 -1.08 -12.85 -10.53
C MET A 235 -1.34 -13.02 -12.02
N ARG A 236 -0.71 -12.18 -12.85
CA ARG A 236 -0.75 -12.27 -14.31
C ARG A 236 0.63 -12.62 -14.83
N VAL A 237 0.76 -13.79 -15.43
CA VAL A 237 2.04 -14.36 -15.91
C VAL A 237 1.88 -14.80 -17.36
N PRO A 238 2.85 -14.53 -18.25
CA PRO A 238 2.80 -15.07 -19.61
C PRO A 238 2.75 -16.61 -19.61
N GLU A 239 1.96 -17.19 -20.49
CA GLU A 239 1.93 -18.63 -20.71
C GLU A 239 2.63 -19.01 -22.02
N LEU A 240 3.71 -19.78 -21.90
CA LEU A 240 4.52 -20.24 -23.03
C LEU A 240 3.92 -21.51 -23.68
N ALA A 241 2.62 -21.46 -24.00
CA ALA A 241 1.86 -22.61 -24.49
C ALA A 241 2.42 -23.17 -25.80
N ALA A 242 2.95 -22.33 -26.70
CA ALA A 242 3.60 -22.75 -27.94
C ALA A 242 4.84 -23.65 -27.70
N SER A 243 5.47 -23.52 -26.53
CA SER A 243 6.61 -24.35 -26.10
C SER A 243 6.20 -25.52 -25.19
N GLY A 244 4.90 -25.76 -25.03
CA GLY A 244 4.34 -26.84 -24.23
C GLY A 244 4.21 -26.57 -22.73
N TYR A 245 4.53 -25.35 -22.28
CA TYR A 245 4.46 -25.02 -20.87
C TYR A 245 3.03 -24.63 -20.47
N VAL A 246 2.63 -25.11 -19.30
CA VAL A 246 1.40 -24.74 -18.61
C VAL A 246 1.76 -24.16 -17.25
N ASN A 247 1.05 -23.11 -16.85
CA ASN A 247 1.21 -22.48 -15.54
C ASN A 247 0.36 -23.21 -14.48
N ASP A 248 0.94 -23.39 -13.29
CA ASP A 248 0.30 -23.98 -12.12
C ASP A 248 0.50 -23.07 -10.92
N PHE A 249 -0.60 -22.57 -10.36
CA PHE A 249 -0.57 -21.67 -9.22
C PHE A 249 -0.68 -22.44 -7.90
N ARG A 250 0.27 -22.17 -7.00
CA ARG A 250 0.38 -22.78 -5.68
C ARG A 250 0.33 -21.70 -4.61
N VAL A 251 -0.44 -21.98 -3.56
CA VAL A 251 -0.56 -21.12 -2.40
C VAL A 251 -0.51 -21.95 -1.13
N SER A 252 0.10 -21.41 -0.07
CA SER A 252 0.09 -22.02 1.26
C SER A 252 -1.21 -21.73 2.03
N ASP A 253 -1.35 -22.33 3.21
CA ASP A 253 -2.60 -22.50 3.97
C ASP A 253 -3.41 -21.24 4.29
N SER A 254 -2.81 -20.05 4.21
CA SER A 254 -3.47 -18.76 4.53
C SER A 254 -4.30 -18.15 3.40
N ALA A 255 -4.29 -18.72 2.20
CA ALA A 255 -5.10 -18.23 1.10
C ALA A 255 -5.85 -19.33 0.35
N LYS A 256 -6.98 -18.93 -0.24
CA LYS A 256 -7.83 -19.79 -1.06
C LYS A 256 -7.80 -19.34 -2.50
N VAL A 257 -7.48 -20.25 -3.41
CA VAL A 257 -7.58 -20.00 -4.86
C VAL A 257 -9.06 -19.84 -5.23
N LEU A 258 -9.40 -18.72 -5.86
CA LEU A 258 -10.74 -18.44 -6.36
C LEU A 258 -10.88 -18.78 -7.85
N LEU A 259 -9.86 -18.45 -8.64
CA LEU A 259 -9.88 -18.60 -10.09
C LEU A 259 -8.46 -18.83 -10.61
N THR A 260 -8.34 -19.70 -11.61
CA THR A 260 -7.16 -19.77 -12.49
C THR A 260 -7.65 -19.87 -13.93
N ARG A 261 -7.13 -19.05 -14.83
CA ARG A 261 -7.56 -18.98 -16.23
C ARG A 261 -6.38 -18.64 -17.13
N THR A 262 -6.35 -19.21 -18.33
CA THR A 262 -5.42 -18.82 -19.40
C THR A 262 -6.23 -18.28 -20.57
N GLU A 263 -5.90 -17.08 -21.04
CA GLU A 263 -6.57 -16.45 -22.17
C GLU A 263 -5.61 -15.57 -22.98
N ALA A 264 -5.98 -15.22 -24.21
CA ALA A 264 -5.24 -14.21 -24.95
C ALA A 264 -5.47 -12.82 -24.31
N PRO A 265 -4.43 -11.98 -24.15
CA PRO A 265 -4.59 -10.61 -23.69
C PRO A 265 -5.62 -9.86 -24.52
N SER A 266 -6.43 -9.03 -23.88
CA SER A 266 -7.43 -8.20 -24.55
C SER A 266 -6.77 -7.37 -25.68
N GLY A 267 -7.23 -7.55 -26.92
CA GLY A 267 -6.69 -6.89 -28.12
C GLY A 267 -5.67 -7.69 -28.93
N ALA A 268 -5.28 -8.89 -28.50
CA ALA A 268 -4.37 -9.78 -29.24
C ALA A 268 -5.07 -10.75 -30.21
N ALA A 269 -6.39 -10.57 -30.43
CA ALA A 269 -7.30 -11.59 -30.93
C ALA A 269 -7.18 -11.99 -32.43
N GLU A 270 -6.12 -11.61 -33.14
CA GLU A 270 -6.07 -11.81 -34.60
C GLU A 270 -4.93 -12.71 -35.13
N HIS A 271 -4.07 -13.27 -34.26
CA HIS A 271 -2.90 -14.03 -34.74
C HIS A 271 -2.77 -15.41 -34.09
N ILE A 272 -2.68 -16.45 -34.94
CA ILE A 272 -2.33 -17.81 -34.51
C ILE A 272 -0.91 -17.78 -33.90
N GLY A 273 -0.78 -18.24 -32.66
CA GLY A 273 0.48 -18.17 -31.88
C GLY A 273 0.66 -16.90 -31.06
N GLY A 274 -0.40 -16.09 -30.87
CA GLY A 274 -0.39 -14.94 -29.97
C GLY A 274 0.00 -15.31 -28.53
N ALA A 275 0.59 -14.35 -27.82
CA ALA A 275 0.95 -14.53 -26.41
C ALA A 275 -0.31 -14.85 -25.59
N LEU A 276 -0.23 -15.85 -24.72
CA LEU A 276 -1.27 -16.15 -23.75
C LEU A 276 -0.88 -15.58 -22.39
N GLU A 277 -1.87 -15.16 -21.61
CA GLU A 277 -1.72 -14.69 -20.25
C GLU A 277 -2.47 -15.63 -19.30
N TYR A 278 -1.75 -16.14 -18.31
CA TYR A 278 -2.30 -16.87 -17.18
C TYR A 278 -2.64 -15.90 -16.06
N THR A 279 -3.89 -15.91 -15.62
CA THR A 279 -4.39 -15.16 -14.48
C THR A 279 -4.76 -16.13 -13.36
N ALA A 280 -4.17 -15.95 -12.18
CA ALA A 280 -4.58 -16.60 -10.94
C ALA A 280 -5.08 -15.57 -9.93
N ILE A 281 -6.21 -15.86 -9.29
CA ILE A 281 -6.83 -15.02 -8.27
C ILE A 281 -6.93 -15.81 -6.97
N ALA A 282 -6.36 -15.27 -5.89
CA ALA A 282 -6.45 -15.83 -4.55
C ALA A 282 -7.14 -14.83 -3.59
N ASN A 283 -7.92 -15.37 -2.66
CA ASN A 283 -8.48 -14.64 -1.52
C ASN A 283 -7.67 -14.96 -0.26
N LEU A 284 -7.28 -13.93 0.49
CA LEU A 284 -6.56 -14.07 1.74
C LEU A 284 -7.56 -14.29 2.89
N GLU A 285 -7.64 -15.51 3.43
CA GLU A 285 -8.65 -15.86 4.44
C GLU A 285 -8.11 -15.74 5.86
N LEU A 286 -6.87 -16.17 6.09
CA LEU A 286 -6.25 -16.21 7.41
C LEU A 286 -5.13 -15.17 7.52
N ALA A 287 -4.96 -14.62 8.72
CA ALA A 287 -3.80 -13.79 9.03
C ALA A 287 -2.54 -14.66 9.11
N GLY A 288 -1.39 -14.11 8.73
CA GLY A 288 -0.12 -14.83 8.71
C GLY A 288 0.62 -14.70 7.39
N LYS A 289 1.72 -15.43 7.26
CA LYS A 289 2.57 -15.42 6.05
C LYS A 289 2.16 -16.51 5.08
N SER A 290 1.94 -16.13 3.83
CA SER A 290 1.65 -17.03 2.72
C SER A 290 2.75 -16.97 1.67
N ALA A 291 3.23 -18.13 1.22
CA ALA A 291 4.00 -18.21 -0.01
C ALA A 291 3.04 -18.46 -1.18
N MET A 292 3.21 -17.67 -2.25
CA MET A 292 2.43 -17.82 -3.47
C MET A 292 3.38 -17.96 -4.66
N THR A 293 3.19 -19.00 -5.47
CA THR A 293 4.10 -19.34 -6.55
C THR A 293 3.33 -19.74 -7.80
N VAL A 294 3.72 -19.20 -8.95
CA VAL A 294 3.32 -19.71 -10.26
C VAL A 294 4.49 -20.52 -10.83
N ARG A 295 4.25 -21.81 -11.05
CA ARG A 295 5.22 -22.72 -11.65
C ARG A 295 4.88 -22.98 -13.11
N GLN A 296 5.90 -23.10 -13.95
CA GLN A 296 5.77 -23.47 -15.35
C GLN A 296 6.28 -24.89 -15.55
N ARG A 297 5.47 -25.73 -16.18
CA ARG A 297 5.88 -27.11 -16.49
C ARG A 297 5.32 -27.59 -17.81
N ARG A 298 6.05 -28.52 -18.42
CA ARG A 298 5.50 -29.35 -19.49
C ARG A 298 4.77 -30.53 -18.88
N PRO A 299 3.49 -30.78 -19.24
CA PRO A 299 2.71 -31.85 -18.61
C PRO A 299 3.32 -33.24 -18.69
N TRP A 300 4.15 -33.51 -19.71
CA TRP A 300 4.82 -34.78 -19.96
C TRP A 300 6.21 -34.90 -19.30
N GLU A 301 6.73 -33.84 -18.67
CA GLU A 301 7.99 -33.89 -17.93
C GLU A 301 7.72 -34.15 -16.42
N PRO A 302 8.69 -34.73 -15.69
CA PRO A 302 8.58 -34.87 -14.24
C PRO A 302 8.29 -33.53 -13.55
N ALA A 303 7.47 -33.55 -12.50
CA ALA A 303 7.07 -32.32 -11.78
C ALA A 303 8.26 -31.56 -11.14
N GLU A 304 9.38 -32.25 -10.91
CA GLU A 304 10.64 -31.68 -10.41
C GLU A 304 11.27 -30.69 -11.41
N ASN A 305 11.03 -30.86 -12.71
CA ASN A 305 11.54 -29.98 -13.77
C ASN A 305 10.74 -28.68 -13.90
N ALA A 306 9.67 -28.50 -13.13
CA ALA A 306 8.86 -27.29 -13.20
C ALA A 306 9.64 -26.09 -12.68
N SER A 307 9.87 -25.10 -13.55
CA SER A 307 10.50 -23.83 -13.21
C SER A 307 9.54 -22.93 -12.45
N VAL A 308 10.09 -21.99 -11.67
CA VAL A 308 9.30 -20.95 -11.01
C VAL A 308 9.23 -19.74 -11.94
N ALA A 309 8.03 -19.40 -12.39
CA ALA A 309 7.82 -18.21 -13.22
C ALA A 309 7.69 -16.94 -12.38
N MET A 310 7.14 -17.09 -11.18
CA MET A 310 6.98 -16.02 -10.20
C MET A 310 6.78 -16.61 -8.82
N SER A 311 7.39 -16.02 -7.80
CA SER A 311 7.18 -16.32 -6.39
C SER A 311 7.12 -15.06 -5.55
N LEU A 312 6.20 -15.03 -4.59
CA LEU A 312 5.96 -13.91 -3.69
C LEU A 312 5.70 -14.41 -2.28
N ASN A 313 6.07 -13.58 -1.32
CA ASN A 313 5.61 -13.72 0.05
C ASN A 313 4.49 -12.71 0.29
N VAL A 314 3.41 -13.15 0.92
CA VAL A 314 2.29 -12.28 1.31
C VAL A 314 2.16 -12.33 2.82
N ASP A 315 2.30 -11.19 3.48
CA ASP A 315 2.10 -11.02 4.91
C ASP A 315 0.71 -10.42 5.13
N VAL A 316 -0.20 -11.22 5.70
CA VAL A 316 -1.60 -10.86 5.92
C VAL A 316 -1.78 -10.33 7.33
N ALA A 317 -1.97 -9.01 7.43
CA ALA A 317 -2.18 -8.36 8.72
C ALA A 317 -3.53 -8.78 9.35
N ALA A 318 -3.48 -9.19 10.61
CA ALA A 318 -4.66 -9.42 11.44
C ALA A 318 -5.48 -8.14 11.68
N LYS A 319 -6.80 -8.30 11.86
CA LYS A 319 -7.70 -7.18 12.18
C LYS A 319 -7.32 -6.56 13.53
N ILE A 320 -7.19 -5.23 13.57
CA ILE A 320 -6.78 -4.48 14.75
C ILE A 320 -7.94 -4.45 15.76
N ALA A 321 -7.72 -4.98 16.96
CA ALA A 321 -8.64 -4.86 18.10
C ALA A 321 -8.28 -3.61 18.93
N GLY A 322 -9.28 -2.90 19.43
CA GLY A 322 -9.06 -1.69 20.24
C GLY A 322 -8.40 -1.99 21.59
N GLY A 323 -7.57 -1.06 22.07
CA GLY A 323 -6.88 -1.10 23.36
C GLY A 323 -5.49 -1.74 23.35
N MET A 324 -4.98 -2.18 22.19
CA MET A 324 -3.67 -2.86 22.08
C MET A 324 -2.55 -1.89 21.66
N SER A 325 -1.33 -2.10 22.17
CA SER A 325 -0.11 -1.53 21.61
C SER A 325 0.26 -2.23 20.30
N HIS A 326 1.13 -1.61 19.49
CA HIS A 326 1.58 -2.24 18.25
C HIS A 326 2.45 -3.49 18.53
N ASP A 327 3.31 -3.49 19.55
CA ASP A 327 4.01 -4.70 20.03
C ASP A 327 3.07 -5.85 20.42
N ALA A 328 2.01 -5.56 21.18
CA ALA A 328 1.01 -6.57 21.57
C ALA A 328 0.28 -7.15 20.34
N ARG A 329 0.15 -6.35 19.28
CA ARG A 329 -0.38 -6.77 17.98
C ARG A 329 0.60 -7.68 17.23
N VAL A 330 1.90 -7.35 17.17
CA VAL A 330 2.92 -8.19 16.51
C VAL A 330 3.09 -9.53 17.21
N ALA A 331 3.05 -9.55 18.55
CA ALA A 331 3.12 -10.80 19.33
C ALA A 331 1.94 -11.74 18.99
N ARG A 332 0.72 -11.20 18.93
CA ARG A 332 -0.48 -11.97 18.57
C ARG A 332 -0.47 -12.50 17.13
N MET A 333 0.19 -11.80 16.21
CA MET A 333 0.39 -12.27 14.82
C MET A 333 1.30 -13.50 14.76
N LYS A 334 2.37 -13.54 15.58
CA LYS A 334 3.26 -14.70 15.68
C LYS A 334 2.56 -15.92 16.27
N GLU A 335 1.74 -15.72 17.31
CA GLU A 335 0.96 -16.80 17.92
C GLU A 335 -0.11 -17.37 16.98
N ALA A 336 -0.78 -16.52 16.19
CA ALA A 336 -1.78 -16.96 15.20
C ALA A 336 -1.18 -17.67 13.98
N SER A 337 0.10 -17.46 13.68
CA SER A 337 0.82 -18.16 12.59
C SER A 337 1.49 -19.46 13.04
N ALA A 338 1.41 -19.80 14.34
CA ALA A 338 2.03 -20.98 14.94
C ALA A 338 1.02 -22.07 15.35
N LEU A 339 -0.26 -21.87 15.04
CA LEU A 339 -1.39 -22.79 15.23
C LEU A 339 -1.87 -23.34 13.89
#